data_AF-A0AB74D9Q7-F1
#
_entry.id   AF-A0AB74D9Q7-F1
#
_cell.length_a   1.000
_cell.length_b   1.000
_cell.length_c   1.000
_cell.angle_alpha   90.00
_cell.angle_beta   90.00
_cell.angle_gamma   90.00
#
_symmetry.space_group_name_H-M   'P 1'
#
loop_
_entity.id
_entity.type
_entity.pdbx_description
1 polymer ?
#
loop_
_entity_poly.entity_id
_entity_poly.type
_entity_poly.pdbx_seq_one_letter_code
_entity_poly.pdbx_strand_id
1 'polypeptide(L)'
;MMDDVIVDDINKPNTTEGTDELLTYCNDGDTLRWTIYSIDPDQNVKITGITGDIVQKLDFKPVADNNAQTVWSGIVHGTGDNVQYSLQLLLNNHTPGYFDPHVTSTYATPAKR
;
A
#
# COMPACT_ATOMS: atom_id res chain seq x y z
N MET A 1 -11.19 -6.17 13.85
CA MET A 1 -11.34 -5.08 12.88
C MET A 1 -10.53 -3.92 13.45
N MET A 2 -9.57 -3.40 12.69
CA MET A 2 -8.63 -2.40 13.18
C MET A 2 -9.07 -1.06 12.59
N ASP A 3 -9.74 -0.25 13.41
CA ASP A 3 -10.59 0.88 12.97
C ASP A 3 -9.82 2.21 12.80
N ASP A 4 -8.48 2.22 12.88
CA ASP A 4 -7.68 3.46 13.02
C ASP A 4 -6.69 3.76 11.87
N VAL A 5 -6.86 3.14 10.69
CA VAL A 5 -5.98 3.43 9.53
C VAL A 5 -6.61 4.52 8.65
N ILE A 6 -6.06 5.74 8.72
CA ILE A 6 -6.35 6.82 7.77
C ILE A 6 -5.42 6.66 6.57
N VAL A 7 -5.99 6.64 5.35
CA VAL A 7 -5.21 6.54 4.11
C VAL A 7 -5.54 7.70 3.18
N ASP A 8 -4.50 8.34 2.67
CA ASP A 8 -4.53 9.45 1.72
C ASP A 8 -3.92 8.95 0.39
N ASP A 9 -4.72 8.89 -0.68
CA ASP A 9 -4.26 8.52 -2.03
C ASP A 9 -4.09 9.78 -2.89
N ILE A 10 -2.82 10.14 -3.13
CA ILE A 10 -2.44 11.34 -3.90
C ILE A 10 -2.81 11.21 -5.39
N ASN A 11 -3.01 9.99 -5.92
CA ASN A 11 -3.10 9.77 -7.36
C ASN A 11 -4.51 9.93 -7.96
N LYS A 12 -5.57 9.95 -7.15
CA LYS A 12 -6.94 10.35 -7.55
C LYS A 12 -7.78 10.66 -6.31
N PRO A 13 -8.68 11.67 -6.36
CA PRO A 13 -9.71 11.81 -5.33
C PRO A 13 -10.69 10.63 -5.45
N ASN A 14 -10.42 9.55 -4.72
CA ASN A 14 -11.44 8.54 -4.45
C ASN A 14 -12.26 9.07 -3.25
N THR A 15 -13.58 8.94 -3.31
CA THR A 15 -14.50 9.45 -2.27
C THR A 15 -14.60 8.51 -1.07
N THR A 16 -13.60 7.67 -0.87
CA THR A 16 -13.68 6.45 -0.05
C THR A 16 -12.47 6.33 0.87
N GLU A 17 -11.85 7.44 1.23
CA GLU A 17 -10.88 7.51 2.32
C GLU A 17 -11.61 7.27 3.64
N GLY A 18 -11.11 6.31 4.44
CA GLY A 18 -11.68 6.00 5.76
C GLY A 18 -12.88 5.03 5.77
N THR A 19 -13.07 4.21 4.74
CA THR A 19 -13.97 3.03 4.82
C THR A 19 -13.18 1.72 4.66
N ASP A 20 -13.82 0.58 4.98
CA ASP A 20 -13.21 -0.74 5.28
C ASP A 20 -12.14 -1.25 4.29
N GLU A 21 -12.10 -0.79 3.04
CA GLU A 21 -11.09 -1.23 2.07
C GLU A 21 -10.65 -0.07 1.16
N LEU A 22 -9.40 0.37 1.32
CA LEU A 22 -8.77 1.32 0.39
C LEU A 22 -8.60 0.67 -0.99
N LEU A 23 -8.96 1.42 -2.04
CA LEU A 23 -8.65 1.08 -3.42
C LEU A 23 -7.77 2.15 -4.07
N THR A 24 -6.55 1.76 -4.44
CA THR A 24 -5.61 2.63 -5.16
C THR A 24 -5.68 2.40 -6.67
N TYR A 25 -5.70 3.47 -7.44
CA TYR A 25 -5.60 3.41 -8.90
C TYR A 25 -4.19 3.81 -9.35
N CYS A 26 -3.57 2.98 -10.19
CA CYS A 26 -2.25 3.27 -10.78
C CYS A 26 -2.17 2.73 -12.21
N ASN A 27 -1.00 2.92 -12.82
CA ASN A 27 -0.66 2.32 -14.10
C ASN A 27 0.52 1.36 -13.98
N ASP A 28 0.65 0.49 -14.99
CA ASP A 28 1.86 -0.27 -15.23
C ASP A 28 3.08 0.67 -15.33
N GLY A 29 4.11 0.38 -14.53
CA GLY A 29 5.31 1.18 -14.39
C GLY A 29 5.27 2.22 -13.25
N ASP A 30 4.11 2.47 -12.63
CA ASP A 30 4.03 3.39 -11.49
C ASP A 30 4.67 2.78 -10.24
N THR A 31 5.18 3.64 -9.37
CA THR A 31 5.67 3.25 -8.04
C THR A 31 4.56 3.39 -7.03
N LEU A 32 4.23 2.31 -6.32
CA LEU A 32 3.42 2.38 -5.12
C LEU A 32 4.34 2.53 -3.91
N ARG A 33 4.03 3.49 -3.05
CA ARG A 33 4.78 3.78 -1.82
C ARG A 33 3.82 3.84 -0.64
N TRP A 34 3.99 2.92 0.30
CA TRP A 34 3.30 2.93 1.58
C TRP A 34 4.16 3.60 2.62
N THR A 35 3.56 4.53 3.37
CA THR A 35 4.16 5.17 4.54
C THR A 35 3.19 5.00 5.70
N ILE A 36 3.68 4.52 6.84
CA ILE A 36 2.88 4.37 8.05
C ILE A 36 3.44 5.23 9.18
N TYR A 37 2.55 5.81 9.98
CA TYR A 37 2.87 6.54 11.20
C TYR A 37 1.80 6.24 12.26
N SER A 38 2.20 6.30 13.53
CA SER A 38 1.27 6.19 14.64
C SER A 38 0.63 7.55 14.92
N ILE A 39 -0.66 7.56 15.27
CA ILE A 39 -1.35 8.76 15.76
C ILE A 39 -0.82 9.13 17.15
N ASP A 40 -0.58 8.12 17.99
CA ASP A 40 0.09 8.27 19.27
C ASP A 40 1.62 8.32 19.04
N PRO A 41 2.29 9.45 19.28
CA PRO A 41 3.73 9.59 19.03
C PRO A 41 4.59 8.70 19.93
N ASP A 42 4.04 8.20 21.05
CA ASP A 42 4.76 7.29 21.95
C ASP A 42 4.67 5.82 21.49
N GLN A 43 3.86 5.54 20.47
CA GLN A 43 3.69 4.21 19.90
C GLN A 43 4.45 4.05 18.60
N ASN A 44 5.14 2.92 18.46
CA ASN A 44 5.86 2.59 17.24
C ASN A 44 5.00 1.72 16.33
N VAL A 45 5.04 2.00 15.04
CA VAL A 45 4.42 1.16 14.02
C VAL A 45 5.39 0.98 12.87
N LYS A 46 5.44 -0.23 12.33
CA LYS A 46 6.28 -0.54 11.17
C LYS A 46 5.60 -1.56 10.28
N ILE A 47 5.93 -1.50 9.00
CA ILE A 47 5.57 -2.50 8.01
C ILE A 47 6.66 -3.59 8.05
N THR A 48 6.24 -4.84 8.23
CA THR A 48 7.13 -6.01 8.25
C THR A 48 7.11 -6.79 6.93
N GLY A 49 6.11 -6.55 6.08
CA GLY A 49 5.99 -7.19 4.79
C GLY A 49 4.77 -6.71 4.00
N ILE A 50 4.80 -6.95 2.70
CA ILE A 50 3.64 -6.80 1.81
C ILE A 50 3.46 -8.15 1.10
N THR A 51 2.26 -8.70 1.17
CA THR A 51 1.93 -10.04 0.66
C THR A 51 0.59 -10.04 -0.06
N GLY A 52 0.21 -11.16 -0.67
CA GLY A 52 -1.05 -11.30 -1.40
C GLY A 52 -0.88 -11.20 -2.91
N ASP A 53 -2.00 -11.04 -3.62
CA ASP A 53 -2.06 -11.23 -5.07
C ASP A 53 -1.24 -10.18 -5.84
N ILE A 54 -1.00 -9.00 -5.25
CA ILE A 54 -0.19 -7.94 -5.86
C ILE A 54 1.22 -8.42 -6.25
N VAL A 55 1.82 -9.31 -5.45
CA VAL A 55 3.19 -9.79 -5.66
C VAL A 55 3.29 -10.63 -6.94
N GLN A 56 2.27 -11.43 -7.23
CA GLN A 56 2.27 -12.31 -8.39
C GLN A 56 1.59 -11.68 -9.61
N LYS A 57 0.41 -11.07 -9.42
CA LYS A 57 -0.38 -10.51 -10.52
C LYS A 57 0.24 -9.27 -11.13
N LEU A 58 0.95 -8.47 -10.33
CA LEU A 58 1.57 -7.22 -10.76
C LEU A 58 3.10 -7.24 -10.66
N ASP A 59 3.72 -8.44 -10.55
CA ASP A 59 5.17 -8.66 -10.30
C ASP A 59 5.75 -7.64 -9.30
N PHE A 60 4.97 -7.30 -8.27
CA PHE A 60 5.30 -6.25 -7.33
C PHE A 60 6.32 -6.78 -6.33
N LYS A 61 7.51 -6.19 -6.35
CA LYS A 61 8.64 -6.56 -5.46
C LYS A 61 8.78 -5.50 -4.37
N PRO A 62 8.12 -5.66 -3.21
CA PRO A 62 8.13 -4.67 -2.15
C PRO A 62 9.51 -4.61 -1.48
N VAL A 63 10.04 -3.40 -1.34
CA VAL A 63 11.32 -3.11 -0.70
C VAL A 63 11.11 -2.04 0.37
N ALA A 64 11.64 -2.31 1.56
CA ALA A 64 11.67 -1.32 2.64
C ALA A 64 12.68 -0.21 2.33
N ASP A 65 12.34 1.04 2.63
CA ASP A 65 13.31 2.14 2.57
C ASP A 65 14.37 1.96 3.68
N ASN A 66 15.63 2.29 3.35
CA ASN A 66 16.79 1.95 4.15
C ASN A 66 16.71 2.54 5.57
N ASN A 67 16.52 1.65 6.55
CA ASN A 67 16.51 1.85 8.01
C ASN A 67 15.21 2.35 8.66
N ALA A 68 14.17 2.70 7.91
CA ALA A 68 12.97 3.25 8.52
C ALA A 68 11.87 2.21 8.84
N GLN A 69 11.75 1.11 8.09
CA GLN A 69 10.67 0.09 8.16
C GLN A 69 9.22 0.65 8.20
N THR A 70 9.04 1.96 8.19
CA THR A 70 7.77 2.70 8.08
C THR A 70 7.41 2.99 6.64
N VAL A 71 8.38 2.87 5.73
CA VAL A 71 8.19 3.09 4.30
C VAL A 71 8.54 1.84 3.53
N TRP A 72 7.62 1.39 2.69
CA TRP A 72 7.85 0.32 1.72
C TRP A 72 7.38 0.76 0.35
N SER A 73 8.11 0.36 -0.69
CA SER A 73 7.75 0.72 -2.06
C SER A 73 8.08 -0.39 -3.05
N GLY A 74 7.47 -0.32 -4.22
CA GLY A 74 7.76 -1.22 -5.33
C GLY A 74 7.21 -0.63 -6.63
N ILE A 75 7.68 -1.18 -7.75
CA ILE A 75 7.17 -0.83 -9.07
C ILE A 75 6.09 -1.83 -9.44
N VAL A 76 4.97 -1.34 -9.97
CA VAL A 76 3.88 -2.16 -10.52
C VAL A 76 4.26 -2.58 -11.93
N HIS A 77 4.12 -3.88 -12.21
CA HIS A 77 4.40 -4.47 -13.51
C HIS A 77 3.20 -5.27 -14.00
N GLY A 78 2.46 -4.70 -14.94
CA GLY A 78 1.24 -5.27 -15.52
C GLY A 78 -0.04 -4.58 -15.06
N THR A 79 -1.17 -5.16 -15.51
CA THR A 79 -2.51 -4.64 -15.27
C THR A 79 -3.32 -5.62 -14.43
N GLY A 80 -4.22 -5.11 -13.59
CA GLY A 80 -5.11 -5.93 -12.77
C GLY A 80 -6.26 -5.09 -12.23
N ASP A 81 -7.40 -5.73 -12.02
CA ASP A 81 -8.57 -5.07 -11.45
C ASP A 81 -8.80 -5.58 -10.03
N ASN A 82 -8.93 -4.64 -9.08
CA ASN A 82 -9.24 -4.89 -7.67
C ASN A 82 -8.34 -5.98 -7.04
N VAL A 83 -7.04 -5.92 -7.32
CA VAL A 83 -6.05 -6.88 -6.82
C VAL A 83 -5.86 -6.65 -5.32
N GLN A 84 -6.33 -7.58 -4.49
CA GLN A 84 -6.18 -7.52 -3.03
C GLN A 84 -4.77 -7.90 -2.58
N TYR A 85 -4.28 -7.22 -1.55
CA TYR A 85 -3.02 -7.54 -0.90
C TYR A 85 -3.06 -7.12 0.58
N SER A 86 -2.05 -7.53 1.35
CA SER A 86 -1.99 -7.28 2.78
C SER A 86 -0.67 -6.61 3.15
N LEU A 87 -0.74 -5.47 3.85
CA LEU A 87 0.38 -4.89 4.59
C LEU A 87 0.42 -5.54 5.96
N GLN A 88 1.53 -6.23 6.24
CA GLN A 88 1.80 -6.80 7.54
C GLN A 88 2.45 -5.74 8.42
N LEU A 89 1.86 -5.48 9.58
CA LEU A 89 2.26 -4.43 10.50
C LEU A 89 2.74 -5.03 11.82
N LEU A 90 3.66 -4.33 12.49
CA LEU A 90 4.03 -4.59 13.88
C LEU A 90 3.87 -3.32 14.70
N LEU A 91 2.88 -3.33 15.59
CA LEU A 91 2.53 -2.25 16.50
C LEU A 91 3.25 -2.46 17.83
N ASN A 92 3.79 -1.39 18.40
CA ASN A 92 4.55 -1.38 19.66
C ASN A 92 5.66 -2.43 19.72
N ASN A 93 6.20 -2.79 18.55
CA ASN A 93 7.21 -3.83 18.34
C ASN A 93 6.81 -5.27 18.73
N HIS A 94 5.54 -5.55 19.05
CA HIS A 94 5.12 -6.89 19.47
C HIS A 94 3.71 -7.32 19.02
N THR A 95 2.82 -6.38 18.73
CA THR A 95 1.44 -6.69 18.33
C THR A 95 1.33 -6.74 16.81
N PRO A 96 1.06 -7.91 16.20
CA PRO A 96 0.83 -7.99 14.76
C PRO A 96 -0.47 -7.28 14.38
N GLY A 97 -0.45 -6.58 13.24
CA GLY A 97 -1.62 -5.97 12.62
C GLY A 97 -1.60 -6.23 11.11
N TYR A 98 -2.76 -6.06 10.48
CA TYR A 98 -2.91 -6.21 9.04
C TYR A 98 -3.76 -5.08 8.49
N PHE A 99 -3.44 -4.64 7.28
CA PHE A 99 -4.26 -3.74 6.50
C PHE A 99 -4.37 -4.34 5.09
N ASP A 100 -5.59 -4.58 4.62
CA ASP A 100 -5.87 -5.43 3.45
C ASP A 100 -6.47 -4.61 2.28
N PRO A 101 -5.70 -3.70 1.66
CA PRO A 101 -6.19 -2.86 0.57
C PRO A 101 -6.27 -3.59 -0.77
N HIS A 102 -6.81 -2.87 -1.75
CA HIS A 102 -6.92 -3.27 -3.14
C HIS A 102 -6.17 -2.29 -4.05
N VAL A 103 -5.71 -2.77 -5.21
CA VAL A 103 -5.15 -1.93 -6.27
C VAL A 103 -5.75 -2.30 -7.62
N THR A 104 -6.09 -1.28 -8.41
CA THR A 104 -6.41 -1.42 -9.83
C THR A 104 -5.30 -0.76 -10.65
N SER A 105 -4.60 -1.56 -11.45
CA SER A 105 -3.54 -1.12 -12.38
C SER A 105 -4.03 -1.19 -13.82
N THR A 106 -3.92 -0.07 -14.55
CA THR A 106 -4.22 0.01 -15.99
C THR A 106 -2.96 0.20 -16.84
N TYR A 107 -3.06 0.12 -18.16
CA TYR A 107 -1.91 0.39 -19.02
C TYR A 107 -1.37 1.81 -18.80
N ALA A 108 -0.03 1.95 -18.89
CA ALA A 108 0.61 3.25 -18.92
C ALA A 108 -0.05 4.15 -19.98
N THR A 109 -0.53 5.33 -19.56
CA THR A 109 -1.02 6.30 -20.54
C THR A 109 0.19 6.79 -21.33
N PRO A 110 0.24 6.63 -22.67
CA PRO A 110 1.34 7.16 -23.45
C PRO A 110 1.42 8.67 -23.22
N ALA A 111 2.60 9.17 -22.86
CA ALA A 111 2.83 10.61 -22.83
C ALA A 111 2.48 11.17 -24.22
N LYS A 112 1.48 12.07 -24.29
CA LYS A 112 1.20 12.81 -25.52
C LYS A 112 2.45 13.61 -25.85
N ARG A 113 3.14 13.22 -26.93
CA ARG A 113 4.20 14.01 -27.56
C ARG A 113 3.63 15.26 -28.20
#